data_AF-A0A2E0F047-F1
#
_entry.id   AF-A0A2E0F047-F1
#
_cell.length_a   1.000
_cell.length_b   1.000
_cell.length_c   1.000
_cell.angle_alpha   90.00
_cell.angle_beta   90.00
_cell.angle_gamma   90.00
#
_symmetry.space_group_name_H-M   'P 1'
#
loop_
_entity.id
_entity.type
_entity.pdbx_description
1 polymer ?
#
loop_
_entity_poly.entity_id
_entity_poly.type
_entity_poly.pdbx_seq_one_letter_code
_entity_poly.pdbx_strand_id
1 'polypeptide(L)'
;FLAGFTDFGQSVNGMLGELVTSVTGGAIEDQRTDFSVGIELEADEPFDLVVDAQQGRMELPEPEWLHGISMEADLSEDNHTAFRSRIWMPNVAPHIDLSVDYQNLSVTDQWKINIELEGWEPANQEFMIEVNNYNGRDLHLMMLGFEPGEPTDLIIESEITTDYRPIVPQLTIFTNYNMTTSLDAVHATILDRTESTRYELLLQEIPKQLDMTASVGSTISVGMDAQDPMNTGLSLDSLMLQMNRFSVGKWWPATVFLHELPRQMNLTSAPSTVYDITQPLTFQGLSTLSFSSSGPGMDMFISTTGRAVEVRGDTLLLAQNLASHMSIELTDGYGLRVTSSGDGIERLYLRSNDIPAQPGVWLEQMEAAGENLKSATIQVTTIGDDEYPYTIFKVQDVRGGQIIVNARVTAEVAGITFDGRGVLIDAQITGGIPTGTTIGVNGLASDLSLLNMMGFNGATTHYLLPEPLTSGIATGVATFLG
;
A
#
# COMPACT_ATOMS: atom_id res chain seq x y z
N PHE A 1 -39.04 -31.42 -18.93
CA PHE A 1 -39.82 -31.25 -17.68
C PHE A 1 -39.41 -32.27 -16.61
N LEU A 2 -39.71 -33.58 -16.73
CA LEU A 2 -39.26 -34.57 -15.72
C LEU A 2 -37.74 -34.89 -15.79
N ALA A 3 -37.13 -34.78 -16.97
CA ALA A 3 -35.67 -34.94 -17.14
C ALA A 3 -34.88 -33.82 -16.45
N GLY A 4 -35.19 -32.54 -16.74
CA GLY A 4 -34.53 -31.39 -16.10
C GLY A 4 -34.63 -31.32 -14.56
N PHE A 5 -35.71 -31.84 -13.95
CA PHE A 5 -35.79 -31.97 -12.49
C PHE A 5 -34.86 -33.05 -11.91
N THR A 6 -34.54 -34.07 -12.71
CA THR A 6 -33.65 -35.17 -12.30
C THR A 6 -32.18 -34.72 -12.42
N ASP A 7 -31.87 -33.95 -13.45
CA ASP A 7 -30.54 -33.35 -13.65
C ASP A 7 -30.27 -32.23 -12.63
N PHE A 8 -31.25 -31.35 -12.38
CA PHE A 8 -31.20 -30.39 -11.26
C PHE A 8 -31.06 -31.08 -9.90
N GLY A 9 -31.80 -32.16 -9.66
CA GLY A 9 -31.71 -32.93 -8.43
C GLY A 9 -30.37 -33.68 -8.25
N GLN A 10 -29.69 -34.05 -9.34
CA GLN A 10 -28.34 -34.63 -9.29
C GLN A 10 -27.29 -33.53 -9.07
N SER A 11 -27.43 -32.39 -9.72
CA SER A 11 -26.56 -31.21 -9.54
C SER A 11 -26.64 -30.68 -8.11
N VAL A 12 -27.84 -30.50 -7.54
CA VAL A 12 -28.02 -30.07 -6.14
C VAL A 12 -27.47 -31.09 -5.13
N ASN A 13 -27.60 -32.40 -5.39
CA ASN A 13 -27.00 -33.42 -4.52
C ASN A 13 -25.47 -33.50 -4.68
N GLY A 14 -24.93 -33.18 -5.86
CA GLY A 14 -23.51 -32.98 -6.10
C GLY A 14 -22.98 -31.78 -5.33
N MET A 15 -23.63 -30.62 -5.46
CA MET A 15 -23.35 -29.37 -4.75
C MET A 15 -23.35 -29.56 -3.23
N LEU A 16 -24.37 -30.21 -2.67
CA LEU A 16 -24.44 -30.50 -1.23
C LEU A 16 -23.40 -31.54 -0.80
N GLY A 17 -23.02 -32.47 -1.68
CA GLY A 17 -21.95 -33.42 -1.44
C GLY A 17 -20.60 -32.73 -1.38
N GLU A 18 -20.29 -31.92 -2.40
CA GLU A 18 -19.03 -31.19 -2.55
C GLU A 18 -18.84 -30.15 -1.46
N LEU A 19 -19.83 -29.28 -1.18
CA LEU A 19 -19.81 -28.32 -0.06
C LEU A 19 -19.49 -28.99 1.29
N VAL A 20 -19.98 -30.20 1.53
CA VAL A 20 -19.76 -30.92 2.79
C VAL A 20 -18.37 -31.59 2.84
N THR A 21 -17.88 -32.15 1.73
CA THR A 21 -16.52 -32.71 1.66
C THR A 21 -15.42 -31.65 1.57
N SER A 22 -15.69 -30.49 0.97
CA SER A 22 -14.73 -29.41 0.74
C SER A 22 -14.48 -28.56 1.99
N VAL A 23 -15.50 -28.40 2.85
CA VAL A 23 -15.36 -27.64 4.11
C VAL A 23 -14.76 -28.49 5.25
N THR A 24 -14.76 -29.82 5.13
CA THR A 24 -14.23 -30.70 6.19
C THR A 24 -12.78 -31.11 6.03
N GLY A 25 -12.19 -30.89 4.85
CA GLY A 25 -11.01 -31.64 4.42
C GLY A 25 -11.36 -33.12 4.29
N GLY A 26 -11.11 -33.71 3.12
CA GLY A 26 -11.25 -35.16 2.97
C GLY A 26 -10.50 -35.88 4.10
N ALA A 27 -11.08 -36.96 4.64
CA ALA A 27 -10.52 -37.77 5.73
C ALA A 27 -9.21 -38.47 5.30
N ILE A 28 -8.16 -37.68 5.10
CA ILE A 28 -6.80 -38.08 4.74
C ILE A 28 -5.90 -37.48 5.81
N GLU A 29 -5.01 -38.29 6.36
CA GLU A 29 -4.19 -38.06 7.56
C GLU A 29 -3.23 -36.83 7.53
N ASP A 30 -3.37 -35.91 6.57
CA ASP A 30 -2.55 -34.69 6.50
C ASP A 30 -3.39 -33.51 7.03
N GLN A 31 -2.98 -32.93 8.16
CA GLN A 31 -3.67 -31.85 8.89
C GLN A 31 -3.64 -30.51 8.12
N ARG A 32 -4.12 -30.48 6.88
CA ARG A 32 -4.28 -29.24 6.11
C ARG A 32 -5.69 -28.72 6.35
N THR A 33 -5.79 -27.57 6.98
CA THR A 33 -7.06 -26.86 7.20
C THR A 33 -7.45 -26.13 5.92
N ASP A 34 -7.83 -26.91 4.91
CA ASP A 34 -8.31 -26.39 3.64
C ASP A 34 -9.81 -26.10 3.75
N PHE A 35 -10.24 -24.97 3.22
CA PHE A 35 -11.64 -24.59 3.08
C PHE A 35 -11.94 -24.28 1.63
N SER A 36 -13.13 -24.64 1.21
CA SER A 36 -13.63 -24.33 -0.11
C SER A 36 -15.15 -24.31 -0.02
N VAL A 37 -15.74 -23.17 -0.34
CA VAL A 37 -17.19 -23.03 -0.57
C VAL A 37 -17.35 -22.62 -2.01
N GLY A 38 -17.99 -23.47 -2.79
CA GLY A 38 -18.23 -23.19 -4.20
C GLY A 38 -19.57 -23.70 -4.69
N ILE A 39 -20.06 -23.06 -5.74
CA ILE A 39 -21.28 -23.40 -6.46
C ILE A 39 -20.94 -23.34 -7.94
N GLU A 40 -20.93 -24.50 -8.57
CA GLU A 40 -20.90 -24.63 -10.03
C GLU A 40 -22.25 -25.19 -10.46
N LEU A 41 -23.02 -24.42 -11.23
CA LEU A 41 -24.34 -24.85 -11.72
C LEU A 41 -24.48 -24.58 -13.21
N GLU A 42 -25.03 -25.57 -13.89
CA GLU A 42 -25.48 -25.49 -15.28
C GLU A 42 -26.99 -25.82 -15.30
N ALA A 43 -27.80 -24.86 -15.71
CA ALA A 43 -29.25 -24.93 -15.80
C ALA A 43 -29.73 -24.57 -17.22
N ASP A 44 -31.00 -24.87 -17.51
CA ASP A 44 -31.62 -24.52 -18.79
C ASP A 44 -32.32 -23.14 -18.76
N GLU A 45 -32.58 -22.61 -17.56
CA GLU A 45 -33.32 -21.36 -17.33
C GLU A 45 -32.79 -20.63 -16.09
N PRO A 46 -32.95 -19.29 -16.00
CA PRO A 46 -32.59 -18.54 -14.80
C PRO A 46 -33.35 -19.01 -13.56
N PHE A 47 -32.72 -18.93 -12.39
CA PHE A 47 -33.30 -19.38 -11.12
C PHE A 47 -32.85 -18.53 -9.93
N ASP A 48 -33.57 -18.63 -8.82
CA ASP A 48 -33.17 -18.03 -7.56
C ASP A 48 -32.36 -19.03 -6.74
N LEU A 49 -31.17 -18.64 -6.31
CA LEU A 49 -30.30 -19.40 -5.42
C LEU A 49 -30.45 -18.90 -3.98
N VAL A 50 -30.99 -19.77 -3.13
CA VAL A 50 -31.14 -19.53 -1.69
C VAL A 50 -30.63 -20.73 -0.92
N VAL A 51 -29.58 -20.53 -0.13
CA VAL A 51 -28.94 -21.57 0.69
C VAL A 51 -28.87 -21.10 2.14
N ASP A 52 -29.26 -21.97 3.08
CA ASP A 52 -28.90 -21.86 4.51
C ASP A 52 -28.29 -23.21 4.89
N ALA A 53 -26.99 -23.21 5.14
CA ALA A 53 -26.21 -24.40 5.42
C ALA A 53 -25.54 -24.29 6.79
N GLN A 54 -25.49 -25.40 7.52
CA GLN A 54 -24.83 -25.47 8.81
C GLN A 54 -24.11 -26.82 8.95
N GLN A 55 -22.90 -26.77 9.49
CA GLN A 55 -22.14 -27.95 9.84
C GLN A 55 -21.37 -27.76 11.14
N GLY A 56 -21.13 -28.87 11.83
CA GLY A 56 -20.49 -28.89 13.13
C GLY A 56 -21.50 -28.92 14.26
N ARG A 57 -21.00 -29.11 15.49
CA ARG A 57 -21.82 -29.20 16.71
C ARG A 57 -21.77 -27.93 17.56
N MET A 58 -20.95 -26.97 17.16
CA MET A 58 -20.86 -25.67 17.82
C MET A 58 -22.05 -24.80 17.41
N GLU A 59 -22.59 -24.06 18.37
CA GLU A 59 -23.55 -23.00 18.09
C GLU A 59 -22.79 -21.76 17.61
N LEU A 60 -23.03 -21.37 16.36
CA LEU A 60 -22.45 -20.19 15.74
C LEU A 60 -23.51 -19.10 15.59
N PRO A 61 -23.12 -17.82 15.57
CA PRO A 61 -24.02 -16.73 15.20
C PRO A 61 -24.71 -17.01 13.86
N GLU A 62 -25.92 -16.49 13.69
CA GLU A 62 -26.59 -16.58 12.39
C GLU A 62 -25.96 -15.56 11.44
N PRO A 63 -25.42 -15.96 10.27
CA PRO A 63 -24.95 -15.01 9.26
C PRO A 63 -26.08 -14.12 8.75
N GLU A 64 -25.79 -12.90 8.33
CA GLU A 64 -26.81 -12.02 7.74
C GLU A 64 -27.20 -12.48 6.33
N TRP A 65 -28.42 -12.14 5.88
CA TRP A 65 -28.78 -12.32 4.47
C TRP A 65 -28.22 -11.16 3.66
N LEU A 66 -27.28 -11.45 2.77
CA LEU A 66 -26.59 -10.50 1.90
C LEU A 66 -26.86 -10.84 0.43
N HIS A 67 -26.79 -9.86 -0.47
CA HIS A 67 -26.75 -10.15 -1.92
C HIS A 67 -25.39 -10.78 -2.25
N GLY A 68 -25.30 -12.10 -2.19
CA GLY A 68 -24.05 -12.86 -2.27
C GLY A 68 -23.94 -13.91 -1.16
N ILE A 69 -22.76 -14.00 -0.53
CA ILE A 69 -22.37 -15.05 0.42
C ILE A 69 -22.08 -14.44 1.80
N SER A 70 -22.61 -15.04 2.86
CA SER A 70 -22.19 -14.78 4.24
C SER A 70 -21.89 -16.08 4.97
N MET A 71 -20.87 -16.07 5.82
CA MET A 71 -20.43 -17.23 6.57
C MET A 71 -19.86 -16.85 7.93
N GLU A 72 -20.27 -17.61 8.93
CA GLU A 72 -19.69 -17.63 10.26
C GLU A 72 -18.95 -18.97 10.45
N ALA A 73 -17.70 -18.91 10.89
CA ALA A 73 -16.89 -20.08 11.15
C ALA A 73 -16.24 -20.00 12.54
N ASP A 74 -15.99 -21.15 13.14
CA ASP A 74 -15.14 -21.23 14.32
C ASP A 74 -14.54 -22.63 14.48
N LEU A 75 -13.49 -22.72 15.29
CA LEU A 75 -12.81 -23.97 15.65
C LEU A 75 -13.29 -24.43 17.02
N SER A 76 -13.83 -25.65 17.09
CA SER A 76 -14.22 -26.25 18.37
C SER A 76 -13.01 -26.67 19.22
N GLU A 77 -13.26 -26.88 20.52
CA GLU A 77 -12.24 -27.39 21.45
C GLU A 77 -11.65 -28.75 21.04
N ASP A 78 -12.41 -29.56 20.29
CA ASP A 78 -11.97 -30.84 19.71
C ASP A 78 -11.36 -30.70 18.31
N ASN A 79 -11.01 -29.47 17.89
CA ASN A 79 -10.32 -29.14 16.64
C ASN A 79 -11.11 -29.54 15.39
N HIS A 80 -12.44 -29.47 15.49
CA HIS A 80 -13.37 -29.62 14.37
C HIS A 80 -13.91 -28.25 13.98
N THR A 81 -13.76 -27.88 12.71
CA THR A 81 -14.35 -26.65 12.18
C THR A 81 -15.87 -26.77 12.15
N ALA A 82 -16.54 -25.78 12.71
CA ALA A 82 -17.98 -25.56 12.52
C ALA A 82 -18.18 -24.37 11.59
N PHE A 83 -19.26 -24.40 10.81
CA PHE A 83 -19.67 -23.24 10.05
C PHE A 83 -21.19 -23.13 9.94
N ARG A 84 -21.63 -21.90 9.65
CA ARG A 84 -22.96 -21.61 9.16
C ARG A 84 -22.83 -20.61 8.01
N SER A 85 -23.51 -20.86 6.91
CA SER A 85 -23.47 -19.98 5.73
C SER A 85 -24.86 -19.72 5.18
N ARG A 86 -25.02 -18.53 4.61
CA ARG A 86 -26.20 -18.13 3.85
C ARG A 86 -25.76 -17.60 2.49
N ILE A 87 -26.49 -18.00 1.45
CA ILE A 87 -26.26 -17.54 0.08
C ILE A 87 -27.59 -17.08 -0.47
N TRP A 88 -27.65 -15.82 -0.92
CA TRP A 88 -28.82 -15.26 -1.58
C TRP A 88 -28.41 -14.55 -2.86
N MET A 89 -28.71 -15.21 -3.98
CA MET A 89 -28.50 -14.68 -5.32
C MET A 89 -29.78 -14.95 -6.12
N PRO A 90 -30.66 -13.96 -6.30
CA PRO A 90 -31.82 -14.07 -7.16
C PRO A 90 -31.45 -13.92 -8.64
N ASN A 91 -32.29 -14.43 -9.54
CA ASN A 91 -32.15 -14.34 -10.99
C ASN A 91 -30.73 -14.70 -11.49
N VAL A 92 -30.14 -15.74 -10.92
CA VAL A 92 -28.84 -16.26 -11.37
C VAL A 92 -29.01 -16.78 -12.79
N ALA A 93 -28.00 -16.50 -13.60
CA ALA A 93 -27.93 -17.02 -14.96
C ALA A 93 -27.89 -18.56 -14.99
N PRO A 94 -28.18 -19.18 -16.14
CA PRO A 94 -28.11 -20.63 -16.28
C PRO A 94 -26.69 -21.19 -16.07
N HIS A 95 -25.63 -20.38 -16.17
CA HIS A 95 -24.26 -20.77 -15.83
C HIS A 95 -23.70 -19.88 -14.72
N ILE A 96 -23.24 -20.52 -13.64
CA ILE A 96 -22.56 -19.89 -12.51
C ILE A 96 -21.41 -20.77 -12.07
N ASP A 97 -20.24 -20.17 -11.91
CA ASP A 97 -19.13 -20.69 -11.09
C ASP A 97 -18.78 -19.62 -10.07
N LEU A 98 -18.98 -19.93 -8.80
CA LEU A 98 -18.63 -19.08 -7.68
C LEU A 98 -17.89 -19.91 -6.67
N SER A 99 -16.64 -19.59 -6.37
CA SER A 99 -15.85 -20.29 -5.37
C SER A 99 -15.02 -19.34 -4.52
N VAL A 100 -14.94 -19.67 -3.22
CA VAL A 100 -14.03 -19.06 -2.26
C VAL A 100 -13.28 -20.20 -1.57
N ASP A 101 -11.99 -20.30 -1.86
CA ASP A 101 -11.10 -21.28 -1.27
C ASP A 101 -10.12 -20.61 -0.30
N TYR A 102 -9.79 -21.31 0.76
CA TYR A 102 -8.69 -21.00 1.64
C TYR A 102 -7.78 -22.21 1.80
N GLN A 103 -6.48 -21.99 1.72
CA GLN A 103 -5.46 -23.00 1.96
C GLN A 103 -4.41 -22.48 2.94
N ASN A 104 -4.06 -23.30 3.93
CA ASN A 104 -2.95 -23.03 4.82
C ASN A 104 -1.71 -23.82 4.36
N LEU A 105 -0.67 -23.11 3.92
CA LEU A 105 0.58 -23.66 3.41
C LEU A 105 1.73 -23.49 4.41
N SER A 106 1.49 -23.77 5.70
CA SER A 106 2.43 -23.70 6.84
C SER A 106 2.97 -22.31 7.20
N VAL A 107 3.58 -21.59 6.24
CA VAL A 107 4.13 -20.23 6.41
C VAL A 107 3.47 -19.22 5.46
N THR A 108 2.43 -19.66 4.76
CA THR A 108 1.71 -18.87 3.77
C THR A 108 0.25 -19.24 3.84
N ASP A 109 -0.61 -18.23 3.87
CA ASP A 109 -2.05 -18.40 3.73
C ASP A 109 -2.46 -17.94 2.34
N GLN A 110 -3.37 -18.67 1.70
CA GLN A 110 -3.86 -18.35 0.36
C GLN A 110 -5.38 -18.38 0.35
N TRP A 111 -5.99 -17.29 -0.08
CA TRP A 111 -7.39 -17.22 -0.47
C TRP A 111 -7.49 -17.20 -2.00
N LYS A 112 -8.42 -17.94 -2.56
CA LYS A 112 -8.79 -17.85 -3.98
C LYS A 112 -10.26 -17.52 -4.06
N ILE A 113 -10.58 -16.55 -4.92
CA ILE A 113 -11.94 -16.11 -5.18
C ILE A 113 -12.12 -16.19 -6.69
N ASN A 114 -12.99 -17.09 -7.15
CA ASN A 114 -13.37 -17.18 -8.54
C ASN A 114 -14.86 -16.88 -8.67
N ILE A 115 -15.21 -15.99 -9.59
CA ILE A 115 -16.58 -15.63 -9.90
C ILE A 115 -16.69 -15.59 -11.42
N GLU A 116 -17.52 -16.45 -11.99
CA GLU A 116 -17.89 -16.46 -13.40
C GLU A 116 -19.42 -16.53 -13.49
N LEU A 117 -20.01 -15.44 -13.97
CA LEU A 117 -21.44 -15.28 -14.17
C LEU A 117 -21.67 -14.82 -15.60
N GLU A 118 -22.43 -15.57 -16.40
CA GLU A 118 -22.74 -15.21 -17.79
C GLU A 118 -24.22 -14.80 -17.92
N GLY A 119 -24.50 -13.51 -18.15
CA GLY A 119 -25.85 -12.99 -18.28
C GLY A 119 -26.64 -12.92 -16.96
N TRP A 120 -25.98 -12.70 -15.84
CA TRP A 120 -26.62 -12.52 -14.53
C TRP A 120 -27.41 -11.22 -14.49
N GLU A 121 -28.64 -11.27 -13.98
CA GLU A 121 -29.48 -10.10 -13.73
C GLU A 121 -29.49 -9.79 -12.22
N PRO A 122 -28.57 -8.93 -11.72
CA PRO A 122 -28.44 -8.66 -10.30
C PRO A 122 -29.73 -8.03 -9.73
N ALA A 123 -30.12 -8.39 -8.50
CA ALA A 123 -31.28 -7.77 -7.86
C ALA A 123 -30.94 -6.45 -7.14
N ASN A 124 -29.69 -6.30 -6.71
CA ASN A 124 -29.19 -5.12 -6.02
C ASN A 124 -27.93 -4.58 -6.70
N GLN A 125 -27.53 -3.35 -6.32
CA GLN A 125 -26.34 -2.69 -6.88
C GLN A 125 -25.03 -3.21 -6.28
N GLU A 126 -25.12 -3.84 -5.11
CA GLU A 126 -24.00 -4.41 -4.37
C GLU A 126 -23.96 -5.93 -4.49
N PHE A 127 -22.76 -6.53 -4.52
CA PHE A 127 -22.54 -7.95 -4.28
C PHE A 127 -21.51 -8.11 -3.17
N MET A 128 -21.77 -8.99 -2.21
CA MET A 128 -20.97 -9.12 -0.99
C MET A 128 -20.56 -10.57 -0.73
N ILE A 129 -19.32 -10.75 -0.29
CA ILE A 129 -18.80 -11.99 0.29
C ILE A 129 -18.28 -11.65 1.69
N GLU A 130 -18.85 -12.27 2.71
CA GLU A 130 -18.39 -12.17 4.08
C GLU A 130 -18.06 -13.56 4.63
N VAL A 131 -16.82 -13.74 5.08
CA VAL A 131 -16.36 -14.93 5.80
C VAL A 131 -15.77 -14.48 7.11
N ASN A 132 -16.43 -14.80 8.21
CA ASN A 132 -16.02 -14.39 9.55
C ASN A 132 -15.35 -15.53 10.30
N ASN A 133 -14.22 -15.21 10.93
CA ASN A 133 -13.50 -16.04 11.89
C ASN A 133 -13.08 -17.43 11.39
N TYR A 134 -12.92 -17.60 10.07
CA TYR A 134 -12.38 -18.85 9.53
C TYR A 134 -10.88 -18.95 9.86
N ASN A 135 -10.54 -19.89 10.74
CA ASN A 135 -9.21 -20.03 11.35
C ASN A 135 -8.66 -18.71 11.94
N GLY A 136 -9.51 -17.86 12.50
CA GLY A 136 -9.11 -16.56 13.06
C GLY A 136 -8.86 -15.46 12.02
N ARG A 137 -9.33 -15.66 10.78
CA ARG A 137 -9.30 -14.64 9.73
C ARG A 137 -10.72 -14.26 9.31
N ASP A 138 -10.90 -12.98 9.03
CA ASP A 138 -12.11 -12.46 8.43
C ASP A 138 -11.79 -11.95 7.02
N LEU A 139 -12.63 -12.28 6.05
CA LEU A 139 -12.60 -11.76 4.68
C LEU A 139 -13.93 -11.07 4.42
N HIS A 140 -13.88 -9.81 4.01
CA HIS A 140 -15.05 -9.09 3.53
C HIS A 140 -14.72 -8.46 2.18
N LEU A 141 -15.46 -8.84 1.16
CA LEU A 141 -15.42 -8.26 -0.18
C LEU A 141 -16.79 -7.67 -0.50
N MET A 142 -16.81 -6.43 -0.95
CA MET A 142 -18.00 -5.74 -1.46
C MET A 142 -17.68 -5.16 -2.83
N MET A 143 -18.55 -5.44 -3.79
CA MET A 143 -18.53 -4.90 -5.14
C MET A 143 -19.78 -4.04 -5.32
N LEU A 144 -19.64 -2.85 -5.92
CA LEU A 144 -20.70 -1.86 -6.08
C LEU A 144 -20.73 -1.34 -7.50
N GLY A 145 -21.93 -1.14 -8.06
CA GLY A 145 -22.13 -0.59 -9.40
C GLY A 145 -22.80 -1.56 -10.38
N PHE A 146 -23.42 -2.62 -9.88
CA PHE A 146 -24.30 -3.46 -10.68
C PHE A 146 -25.59 -2.71 -11.00
N GLU A 147 -26.15 -2.93 -12.20
CA GLU A 147 -27.40 -2.34 -12.65
C GLU A 147 -28.56 -3.33 -12.42
N PRO A 148 -29.45 -3.10 -11.45
CA PRO A 148 -30.44 -4.11 -11.09
C PRO A 148 -31.41 -4.45 -12.22
N GLY A 149 -31.54 -5.75 -12.52
CA GLY A 149 -32.41 -6.28 -13.57
C GLY A 149 -31.87 -6.13 -14.99
N GLU A 150 -30.66 -5.62 -15.18
CA GLU A 150 -29.97 -5.60 -16.47
C GLU A 150 -28.93 -6.74 -16.53
N PRO A 151 -28.91 -7.55 -17.59
CA PRO A 151 -27.99 -8.69 -17.67
C PRO A 151 -26.54 -8.22 -17.81
N THR A 152 -25.63 -8.84 -17.05
CA THR A 152 -24.19 -8.62 -17.12
C THR A 152 -23.41 -9.92 -17.04
N ASP A 153 -22.27 -9.95 -17.73
CA ASP A 153 -21.24 -10.97 -17.58
C ASP A 153 -20.21 -10.46 -16.58
N LEU A 154 -19.72 -11.33 -15.70
CA LEU A 154 -18.71 -11.03 -14.70
C LEU A 154 -17.72 -12.19 -14.60
N ILE A 155 -16.42 -11.87 -14.74
CA ILE A 155 -15.31 -12.80 -14.50
C ILE A 155 -14.35 -12.13 -13.54
N ILE A 156 -14.11 -12.77 -12.40
CA ILE A 156 -13.12 -12.39 -11.39
C ILE A 156 -12.33 -13.61 -11.01
N GLU A 157 -11.02 -13.53 -11.19
CA GLU A 157 -10.07 -14.49 -10.62
C GLU A 157 -9.14 -13.70 -9.70
N SER A 158 -9.28 -13.90 -8.39
CA SER A 158 -8.42 -13.26 -7.40
C SER A 158 -7.72 -14.27 -6.51
N GLU A 159 -6.42 -14.06 -6.31
CA GLU A 159 -5.61 -14.81 -5.37
C GLU A 159 -5.01 -13.85 -4.35
N ILE A 160 -5.29 -14.09 -3.07
CA ILE A 160 -4.78 -13.29 -1.96
C ILE A 160 -3.86 -14.16 -1.11
N THR A 161 -2.59 -13.80 -1.09
CA THR A 161 -1.54 -14.55 -0.40
C THR A 161 -0.96 -13.73 0.73
N THR A 162 -0.92 -14.29 1.95
CA THR A 162 -0.20 -13.71 3.08
C THR A 162 1.04 -14.55 3.38
N ASP A 163 2.23 -13.97 3.25
CA ASP A 163 3.51 -14.60 3.59
C ASP A 163 3.97 -14.15 4.98
N TYR A 164 4.11 -15.11 5.90
CA TYR A 164 4.49 -14.86 7.30
C TYR A 164 5.98 -15.06 7.58
N ARG A 165 6.80 -15.37 6.56
CA ARG A 165 8.26 -15.51 6.72
C ARG A 165 8.97 -14.21 7.12
N PRO A 166 8.60 -13.02 6.59
CA PRO A 166 9.22 -11.76 7.03
C PRO A 166 8.72 -11.33 8.41
N ILE A 167 9.43 -10.40 9.06
CA ILE A 167 9.05 -9.85 10.38
C ILE A 167 7.69 -9.15 10.33
N VAL A 168 7.40 -8.51 9.19
CA VAL A 168 6.09 -7.94 8.87
C VAL A 168 5.47 -8.82 7.80
N PRO A 169 4.33 -9.48 8.07
CA PRO A 169 3.67 -10.31 7.07
C PRO A 169 3.37 -9.54 5.79
N GLN A 170 3.66 -10.16 4.65
CA GLN A 170 3.47 -9.56 3.33
C GLN A 170 2.17 -10.08 2.72
N LEU A 171 1.19 -9.20 2.55
CA LEU A 171 -0.02 -9.50 1.77
C LEU A 171 0.23 -9.18 0.30
N THR A 172 -0.13 -10.09 -0.59
CA THR A 172 -0.16 -9.85 -2.04
C THR A 172 -1.51 -10.28 -2.59
N ILE A 173 -2.13 -9.41 -3.38
CA ILE A 173 -3.38 -9.64 -4.10
C ILE A 173 -3.06 -9.63 -5.58
N PHE A 174 -3.40 -10.72 -6.26
CA PHE A 174 -3.48 -10.79 -7.71
C PHE A 174 -4.95 -10.80 -8.10
N THR A 175 -5.32 -10.05 -9.12
CA THR A 175 -6.68 -10.10 -9.66
C THR A 175 -6.66 -9.92 -11.17
N ASN A 176 -7.42 -10.78 -11.85
CA ASN A 176 -7.87 -10.59 -13.21
C ASN A 176 -9.37 -10.31 -13.15
N TYR A 177 -9.80 -9.22 -13.78
CA TYR A 177 -11.18 -8.77 -13.78
C TYR A 177 -11.64 -8.49 -15.21
N ASN A 178 -12.84 -8.97 -15.56
CA ASN A 178 -13.51 -8.69 -16.81
C ASN A 178 -15.03 -8.61 -16.62
N MET A 179 -15.68 -7.56 -17.12
CA MET A 179 -17.12 -7.35 -16.96
C MET A 179 -17.72 -6.60 -18.15
N THR A 180 -19.03 -6.79 -18.39
CA THR A 180 -19.76 -6.11 -19.47
C THR A 180 -19.81 -4.58 -19.27
N THR A 181 -19.89 -4.11 -18.03
CA THR A 181 -19.91 -2.69 -17.63
C THR A 181 -18.79 -2.36 -16.65
N SER A 182 -18.50 -1.06 -16.48
CA SER A 182 -17.60 -0.61 -15.40
C SER A 182 -18.26 -0.82 -14.05
N LEU A 183 -17.45 -0.97 -13.01
CA LEU A 183 -17.90 -1.14 -11.63
C LEU A 183 -17.54 0.12 -10.84
N ASP A 184 -18.46 0.61 -10.01
CA ASP A 184 -18.28 1.87 -9.29
C ASP A 184 -17.20 1.75 -8.20
N ALA A 185 -17.20 0.64 -7.45
CA ALA A 185 -16.19 0.40 -6.43
C ALA A 185 -16.03 -1.09 -6.07
N VAL A 186 -14.82 -1.43 -5.63
CA VAL A 186 -14.52 -2.68 -4.91
C VAL A 186 -13.87 -2.32 -3.59
N HIS A 187 -14.39 -2.85 -2.51
CA HIS A 187 -13.81 -2.74 -1.18
C HIS A 187 -13.57 -4.13 -0.62
N ALA A 188 -12.31 -4.44 -0.30
CA ALA A 188 -11.92 -5.71 0.29
C ALA A 188 -11.16 -5.48 1.59
N THR A 189 -11.48 -6.23 2.63
CA THR A 189 -10.75 -6.23 3.89
C THR A 189 -10.41 -7.65 4.32
N ILE A 190 -9.21 -7.80 4.86
CA ILE A 190 -8.77 -9.03 5.52
C ILE A 190 -8.30 -8.66 6.92
N LEU A 191 -8.90 -9.30 7.93
CA LEU A 191 -8.45 -9.20 9.32
C LEU A 191 -7.82 -10.53 9.71
N ASP A 192 -6.53 -10.51 10.02
CA ASP A 192 -5.86 -11.63 10.67
C ASP A 192 -5.77 -11.35 12.17
N ARG A 193 -6.58 -12.08 12.94
CA ARG A 193 -6.65 -11.92 14.41
C ARG A 193 -5.45 -12.58 15.10
N THR A 194 -4.79 -13.54 14.43
CA THR A 194 -3.62 -14.24 14.95
C THR A 194 -2.39 -13.34 14.92
N GLU A 195 -2.16 -12.67 13.78
CA GLU A 195 -1.06 -11.72 13.61
C GLU A 195 -1.42 -10.28 14.03
N SER A 196 -2.69 -10.03 14.38
CA SER A 196 -3.22 -8.71 14.69
C SER A 196 -2.91 -7.69 13.58
N THR A 197 -3.16 -8.10 12.34
CA THR A 197 -3.00 -7.30 11.13
C THR A 197 -4.34 -7.14 10.43
N ARG A 198 -4.60 -5.94 9.90
CA ARG A 198 -5.76 -5.66 9.06
C ARG A 198 -5.28 -5.06 7.75
N TYR A 199 -5.75 -5.62 6.65
CA TYR A 199 -5.50 -5.14 5.30
C TYR A 199 -6.80 -4.63 4.68
N GLU A 200 -6.69 -3.59 3.87
CA GLU A 200 -7.82 -2.94 3.22
C GLU A 200 -7.42 -2.48 1.82
N LEU A 201 -8.24 -2.82 0.84
CA LEU A 201 -8.14 -2.41 -0.55
C LEU A 201 -9.45 -1.69 -0.91
N LEU A 202 -9.33 -0.50 -1.49
CA LEU A 202 -10.45 0.21 -2.10
C LEU A 202 -10.05 0.59 -3.53
N LEU A 203 -10.89 0.23 -4.49
CA LEU A 203 -10.78 0.63 -5.89
C LEU A 203 -12.04 1.41 -6.26
N GLN A 204 -11.92 2.46 -7.06
CA GLN A 204 -13.04 3.28 -7.52
C GLN A 204 -13.00 3.47 -9.04
N GLU A 205 -14.18 3.47 -9.67
CA GLU A 205 -14.39 3.58 -11.11
C GLU A 205 -13.55 2.56 -11.91
N ILE A 206 -13.80 1.29 -11.63
CA ILE A 206 -13.04 0.16 -12.18
C ILE A 206 -13.44 -0.06 -13.64
N PRO A 207 -12.46 -0.10 -14.57
CA PRO A 207 -12.74 -0.29 -15.98
C PRO A 207 -13.22 -1.72 -16.24
N LYS A 208 -13.83 -1.95 -17.41
CA LYS A 208 -14.35 -3.26 -17.80
C LYS A 208 -13.33 -4.40 -17.74
N GLN A 209 -12.04 -4.10 -17.88
CA GLN A 209 -10.96 -5.08 -17.83
C GLN A 209 -9.77 -4.53 -17.06
N LEU A 210 -9.32 -5.27 -16.05
CA LEU A 210 -8.25 -4.89 -15.15
C LEU A 210 -7.42 -6.11 -14.76
N ASP A 211 -6.12 -6.05 -15.03
CA ASP A 211 -5.12 -6.89 -14.40
C ASP A 211 -4.40 -6.08 -13.33
N MET A 212 -4.44 -6.54 -12.08
CA MET A 212 -3.80 -5.84 -10.97
C MET A 212 -3.04 -6.78 -10.05
N THR A 213 -1.87 -6.31 -9.60
CA THR A 213 -1.12 -6.88 -8.49
C THR A 213 -0.91 -5.79 -7.44
N ALA A 214 -1.35 -6.03 -6.21
CA ALA A 214 -1.13 -5.11 -5.10
C ALA A 214 -0.45 -5.86 -3.96
N SER A 215 0.54 -5.26 -3.31
CA SER A 215 1.29 -5.88 -2.21
C SER A 215 1.60 -4.86 -1.13
N VAL A 216 1.41 -5.25 0.13
CA VAL A 216 1.69 -4.41 1.31
C VAL A 216 2.22 -5.26 2.47
N GLY A 217 3.26 -4.74 3.12
CA GLY A 217 3.98 -5.40 4.20
C GLY A 217 5.30 -4.65 4.43
N SER A 218 6.43 -5.36 4.44
CA SER A 218 7.75 -4.71 4.43
C SER A 218 8.04 -3.98 3.10
N THR A 219 7.45 -4.47 2.02
CA THR A 219 7.51 -3.86 0.69
C THR A 219 6.10 -3.43 0.31
N ILE A 220 6.00 -2.32 -0.42
CA ILE A 220 4.75 -1.90 -1.04
C ILE A 220 4.94 -1.96 -2.55
N SER A 221 4.03 -2.61 -3.27
CA SER A 221 4.04 -2.57 -4.73
C SER A 221 2.64 -2.56 -5.30
N VAL A 222 2.46 -1.84 -6.41
CA VAL A 222 1.23 -1.83 -7.19
C VAL A 222 1.62 -1.96 -8.66
N GLY A 223 1.15 -3.01 -9.31
CA GLY A 223 1.22 -3.21 -10.76
C GLY A 223 -0.19 -3.22 -11.32
N MET A 224 -0.38 -2.55 -12.45
CA MET A 224 -1.68 -2.44 -13.09
C MET A 224 -1.51 -2.44 -14.61
N ASP A 225 -2.39 -3.18 -15.29
CA ASP A 225 -2.64 -3.09 -16.73
C ASP A 225 -4.15 -3.12 -16.96
N ALA A 226 -4.70 -1.98 -17.37
CA ALA A 226 -6.09 -1.87 -17.76
C ALA A 226 -6.22 -1.81 -19.28
N GLN A 227 -7.29 -2.38 -19.83
CA GLN A 227 -7.65 -2.10 -21.21
C GLN A 227 -8.48 -0.82 -21.28
N ASP A 228 -7.99 0.15 -22.05
CA ASP A 228 -8.71 1.39 -22.35
C ASP A 228 -9.04 1.44 -23.85
N PRO A 229 -10.14 0.79 -24.29
CA PRO A 229 -10.54 0.81 -25.69
C PRO A 229 -10.99 2.19 -26.18
N MET A 230 -11.32 3.12 -25.26
CA MET A 230 -11.75 4.49 -25.60
C MET A 230 -10.58 5.48 -25.66
N ASN A 231 -9.40 5.08 -25.20
CA ASN A 231 -8.16 5.86 -25.22
C ASN A 231 -8.30 7.20 -24.46
N THR A 232 -8.98 7.16 -23.32
CA THR A 232 -9.15 8.29 -22.39
C THR A 232 -7.88 8.60 -21.59
N GLY A 233 -6.94 7.65 -21.51
CA GLY A 233 -5.60 7.82 -20.92
C GLY A 233 -5.54 7.50 -19.42
N LEU A 234 -6.58 7.86 -18.67
CA LEU A 234 -6.83 7.42 -17.29
C LEU A 234 -7.78 6.22 -17.31
N SER A 235 -7.50 5.23 -16.46
CA SER A 235 -8.20 3.94 -16.50
C SER A 235 -8.85 3.53 -15.19
N LEU A 236 -8.36 4.02 -14.05
CA LEU A 236 -8.98 3.81 -12.73
C LEU A 236 -8.92 5.14 -11.97
N ASP A 237 -10.02 5.54 -11.32
CA ASP A 237 -10.08 6.83 -10.63
C ASP A 237 -9.19 6.84 -9.39
N SER A 238 -9.33 5.84 -8.52
CA SER A 238 -8.51 5.77 -7.32
C SER A 238 -8.25 4.34 -6.84
N LEU A 239 -7.12 4.19 -6.14
CA LEU A 239 -6.71 2.97 -5.45
C LEU A 239 -6.20 3.35 -4.06
N MET A 240 -6.80 2.78 -3.03
CA MET A 240 -6.28 2.78 -1.67
C MET A 240 -5.82 1.38 -1.30
N LEU A 241 -4.60 1.27 -0.77
CA LEU A 241 -4.09 0.07 -0.13
C LEU A 241 -3.61 0.44 1.27
N GLN A 242 -4.17 -0.21 2.29
CA GLN A 242 -3.82 0.06 3.68
C GLN A 242 -3.54 -1.22 4.43
N MET A 243 -2.52 -1.16 5.28
CA MET A 243 -2.23 -2.15 6.32
C MET A 243 -2.22 -1.46 7.68
N ASN A 244 -2.85 -2.07 8.67
CA ASN A 244 -2.73 -1.70 10.07
C ASN A 244 -2.15 -2.88 10.84
N ARG A 245 -1.05 -2.66 11.56
CA ARG A 245 -0.41 -3.67 12.41
C ARG A 245 -0.51 -3.28 13.86
N PHE A 246 -1.02 -4.15 14.72
CA PHE A 246 -1.01 -3.92 16.15
C PHE A 246 0.36 -4.28 16.74
N SER A 247 1.00 -3.33 17.41
CA SER A 247 2.27 -3.58 18.12
C SER A 247 2.45 -2.58 19.26
N VAL A 248 2.94 -3.07 20.40
CA VAL A 248 3.17 -2.26 21.62
C VAL A 248 1.92 -1.49 22.06
N GLY A 249 0.75 -2.14 22.01
CA GLY A 249 -0.51 -1.58 22.51
C GLY A 249 -1.17 -0.54 21.60
N LYS A 250 -0.68 -0.35 20.35
CA LYS A 250 -1.22 0.61 19.38
C LYS A 250 -1.28 0.00 17.98
N TRP A 251 -2.17 0.54 17.15
CA TRP A 251 -2.24 0.25 15.71
C TRP A 251 -1.34 1.21 14.94
N TRP A 252 -0.51 0.65 14.05
CA TRP A 252 0.41 1.38 13.21
C TRP A 252 0.02 1.23 11.74
N PRO A 253 -0.32 2.31 11.04
CA PRO A 253 -0.76 2.26 9.65
C PRO A 253 0.41 2.34 8.65
N ALA A 254 0.20 1.71 7.50
CA ALA A 254 0.87 1.96 6.25
C ALA A 254 -0.21 2.12 5.17
N THR A 255 -0.31 3.30 4.57
CA THR A 255 -1.37 3.66 3.61
C THR A 255 -0.75 4.14 2.32
N VAL A 256 -1.25 3.63 1.21
CA VAL A 256 -1.02 4.12 -0.15
C VAL A 256 -2.36 4.55 -0.70
N PHE A 257 -2.39 5.73 -1.29
CA PHE A 257 -3.53 6.24 -2.04
C PHE A 257 -3.03 6.81 -3.35
N LEU A 258 -3.59 6.32 -4.46
CA LEU A 258 -3.28 6.74 -5.81
C LEU A 258 -4.56 7.27 -6.44
N HIS A 259 -4.45 8.33 -7.23
CA HIS A 259 -5.57 8.95 -7.93
C HIS A 259 -5.18 9.27 -9.37
N GLU A 260 -6.16 9.21 -10.27
CA GLU A 260 -5.96 9.32 -11.72
C GLU A 260 -4.95 8.28 -12.22
N LEU A 261 -5.22 6.99 -11.98
CA LEU A 261 -4.30 5.93 -12.35
C LEU A 261 -4.26 5.76 -13.87
N PRO A 262 -3.06 5.68 -14.46
CA PRO A 262 -2.89 5.50 -15.89
C PRO A 262 -3.15 4.04 -16.29
N ARG A 263 -3.32 3.82 -17.60
CA ARG A 263 -3.56 2.48 -18.18
C ARG A 263 -2.59 1.41 -17.72
N GLN A 264 -1.29 1.72 -17.69
CA GLN A 264 -0.26 0.82 -17.20
C GLN A 264 0.59 1.55 -16.17
N MET A 265 0.85 0.90 -15.04
CA MET A 265 1.82 1.40 -14.06
C MET A 265 2.49 0.29 -13.27
N ASN A 266 3.68 0.63 -12.77
CA ASN A 266 4.38 -0.11 -11.73
C ASN A 266 4.86 0.90 -10.68
N LEU A 267 4.53 0.63 -9.43
CA LEU A 267 5.00 1.32 -8.25
C LEU A 267 5.66 0.29 -7.34
N THR A 268 6.83 0.62 -6.81
CA THR A 268 7.49 -0.19 -5.79
C THR A 268 8.14 0.72 -4.77
N SER A 269 7.91 0.45 -3.49
CA SER A 269 8.59 1.08 -2.37
C SER A 269 9.13 -0.01 -1.46
N ALA A 270 10.45 -0.01 -1.27
CA ALA A 270 11.14 -1.05 -0.51
C ALA A 270 12.30 -0.44 0.30
N PRO A 271 12.59 -0.96 1.50
CA PRO A 271 13.74 -0.54 2.29
C PRO A 271 15.05 -0.72 1.50
N SER A 272 15.93 0.28 1.54
CA SER A 272 17.28 0.12 0.98
C SER A 272 18.07 -0.93 1.75
N THR A 273 18.61 -1.92 1.04
CA THR A 273 19.50 -2.95 1.60
C THR A 273 20.98 -2.59 1.48
N VAL A 274 21.29 -1.46 0.85
CA VAL A 274 22.66 -0.94 0.73
C VAL A 274 23.05 -0.30 2.05
N TYR A 275 24.11 -0.82 2.65
CA TYR A 275 24.56 -0.40 3.98
C TYR A 275 26.09 -0.30 4.06
N ASP A 276 26.57 0.77 4.68
CA ASP A 276 27.98 0.98 5.04
C ASP A 276 28.08 1.75 6.35
N ILE A 277 28.62 1.05 7.36
CA ILE A 277 28.83 1.59 8.72
C ILE A 277 29.84 2.74 8.78
N THR A 278 30.64 2.92 7.72
CA THR A 278 31.65 3.99 7.65
C THR A 278 31.09 5.29 7.08
N GLN A 279 29.84 5.27 6.62
CA GLN A 279 29.15 6.38 5.97
C GLN A 279 27.98 6.87 6.81
N PRO A 280 27.45 8.08 6.55
CA PRO A 280 26.30 8.62 7.27
C PRO A 280 25.11 7.65 7.25
N LEU A 281 24.56 7.33 8.42
CA LEU A 281 23.48 6.34 8.57
C LEU A 281 22.08 6.94 8.37
N THR A 282 21.97 8.27 8.26
CA THR A 282 20.70 9.02 8.27
C THR A 282 19.67 8.49 7.28
N PHE A 283 20.07 8.20 6.05
CA PHE A 283 19.15 7.69 5.01
C PHE A 283 19.33 6.19 4.71
N GLN A 284 20.25 5.53 5.40
CA GLN A 284 20.48 4.10 5.24
C GLN A 284 19.32 3.30 5.86
N GLY A 285 18.73 2.40 5.07
CA GLY A 285 17.57 1.60 5.48
C GLY A 285 16.22 2.31 5.37
N LEU A 286 16.17 3.56 4.87
CA LEU A 286 14.91 4.19 4.49
C LEU A 286 14.34 3.52 3.23
N SER A 287 13.02 3.64 3.04
CA SER A 287 12.35 3.18 1.84
C SER A 287 12.79 4.00 0.63
N THR A 288 13.17 3.29 -0.43
CA THR A 288 13.33 3.80 -1.78
C THR A 288 12.00 3.67 -2.53
N LEU A 289 11.82 4.44 -3.59
CA LEU A 289 10.62 4.39 -4.42
C LEU A 289 11.01 4.38 -5.89
N SER A 290 10.32 3.55 -6.67
CA SER A 290 10.39 3.54 -8.13
C SER A 290 8.97 3.52 -8.68
N PHE A 291 8.67 4.47 -9.55
CA PHE A 291 7.40 4.59 -10.24
C PHE A 291 7.64 4.70 -11.75
N SER A 292 6.85 3.97 -12.52
CA SER A 292 6.79 4.07 -13.98
C SER A 292 5.36 3.88 -14.48
N SER A 293 4.96 4.60 -15.52
CA SER A 293 3.63 4.49 -16.11
C SER A 293 3.58 4.73 -17.61
N SER A 294 2.45 4.40 -18.24
CA SER A 294 2.17 4.69 -19.66
C SER A 294 1.96 6.17 -19.96
N GLY A 295 1.64 6.99 -18.96
CA GLY A 295 1.35 8.41 -19.11
C GLY A 295 1.54 9.19 -17.81
N PRO A 296 1.79 10.51 -17.89
CA PRO A 296 1.84 11.39 -16.72
C PRO A 296 0.42 11.68 -16.18
N GLY A 297 0.34 12.32 -15.02
CA GLY A 297 -0.91 12.84 -14.46
C GLY A 297 -1.27 12.29 -13.08
N MET A 298 -0.76 11.10 -12.74
CA MET A 298 -1.12 10.42 -11.51
C MET A 298 -0.74 11.22 -10.25
N ASP A 299 -1.64 11.25 -9.29
CA ASP A 299 -1.42 11.75 -7.93
C ASP A 299 -1.11 10.58 -6.99
N MET A 300 -0.23 10.81 -6.02
CA MET A 300 0.26 9.79 -5.10
C MET A 300 0.37 10.30 -3.67
N PHE A 301 -0.13 9.50 -2.73
CA PHE A 301 0.05 9.65 -1.29
C PHE A 301 0.54 8.33 -0.71
N ILE A 302 1.67 8.35 0.00
CA ILE A 302 2.20 7.20 0.75
C ILE A 302 2.55 7.66 2.15
N SER A 303 1.96 7.02 3.16
CA SER A 303 2.25 7.27 4.57
C SER A 303 2.57 5.96 5.26
N THR A 304 3.81 5.78 5.71
CA THR A 304 4.23 4.56 6.41
C THR A 304 4.75 4.91 7.79
N THR A 305 4.28 4.16 8.79
CA THR A 305 4.94 4.13 10.09
C THR A 305 6.11 3.16 10.01
N GLY A 306 7.28 3.52 10.54
CA GLY A 306 8.46 2.65 10.55
C GLY A 306 8.19 1.27 11.16
N ARG A 307 7.40 1.24 12.24
CA ARG A 307 6.98 0.01 12.94
C ARG A 307 6.00 -0.86 12.14
N ALA A 308 5.24 -0.26 11.23
CA ALA A 308 4.28 -0.99 10.40
C ALA A 308 4.99 -1.79 9.31
N VAL A 309 6.06 -1.24 8.72
CA VAL A 309 6.75 -1.80 7.54
C VAL A 309 8.21 -2.18 7.80
N GLU A 310 8.63 -2.22 9.08
CA GLU A 310 9.99 -2.59 9.51
C GLU A 310 11.10 -1.68 8.95
N VAL A 311 10.87 -0.36 8.94
CA VAL A 311 11.85 0.65 8.53
C VAL A 311 12.18 1.63 9.65
N ARG A 312 13.31 2.33 9.47
CA ARG A 312 13.74 3.38 10.40
C ARG A 312 12.92 4.63 10.17
N GLY A 313 12.20 5.05 11.20
CA GLY A 313 11.41 6.27 11.17
C GLY A 313 10.14 6.17 10.33
N ASP A 314 9.32 7.21 10.42
CA ASP A 314 8.07 7.32 9.70
C ASP A 314 8.30 8.12 8.42
N THR A 315 7.58 7.78 7.35
CA THR A 315 7.66 8.51 6.08
C THR A 315 6.29 8.95 5.59
N LEU A 316 6.24 10.14 5.01
CA LEU A 316 5.09 10.66 4.29
C LEU A 316 5.58 11.23 2.96
N LEU A 317 4.95 10.81 1.87
CA LEU A 317 5.16 11.28 0.52
C LEU A 317 3.82 11.70 -0.06
N LEU A 318 3.75 12.94 -0.55
CA LEU A 318 2.72 13.38 -1.47
C LEU A 318 3.37 13.82 -2.76
N ALA A 319 2.82 13.41 -3.89
CA ALA A 319 3.20 13.91 -5.19
C ALA A 319 1.95 14.16 -6.03
N GLN A 320 1.94 15.27 -6.76
CA GLN A 320 0.85 15.63 -7.68
C GLN A 320 1.36 15.70 -9.10
N ASN A 321 0.52 15.25 -10.03
CA ASN A 321 0.76 15.27 -11.47
C ASN A 321 2.16 14.72 -11.80
N LEU A 322 2.36 13.45 -11.45
CA LEU A 322 3.63 12.75 -11.65
C LEU A 322 3.97 12.67 -13.14
N ALA A 323 5.25 12.83 -13.45
CA ALA A 323 5.78 12.41 -14.74
C ALA A 323 5.70 10.88 -14.87
N SER A 324 5.85 10.36 -16.09
CA SER A 324 5.75 8.91 -16.35
C SER A 324 6.81 8.06 -15.64
N HIS A 325 7.85 8.68 -15.08
CA HIS A 325 8.85 8.00 -14.25
C HIS A 325 9.23 8.92 -13.09
N MET A 326 9.27 8.36 -11.89
CA MET A 326 9.80 9.00 -10.68
C MET A 326 10.61 7.97 -9.89
N SER A 327 11.70 8.41 -9.28
CA SER A 327 12.39 7.60 -8.29
C SER A 327 12.86 8.40 -7.09
N ILE A 328 12.89 7.73 -5.94
CA ILE A 328 13.53 8.16 -4.71
C ILE A 328 14.54 7.10 -4.35
N GLU A 329 15.82 7.45 -4.43
CA GLU A 329 16.93 6.50 -4.33
C GLU A 329 17.98 6.99 -3.35
N LEU A 330 18.75 6.04 -2.81
CA LEU A 330 19.97 6.34 -2.09
C LEU A 330 21.11 6.52 -3.10
N THR A 331 21.86 7.62 -2.98
CA THR A 331 23.06 7.88 -3.78
C THR A 331 24.28 7.14 -3.23
N ASP A 332 25.34 7.04 -4.02
CA ASP A 332 26.63 6.47 -3.58
C ASP A 332 27.21 7.18 -2.34
N GLY A 333 26.88 8.46 -2.16
CA GLY A 333 27.24 9.26 -0.99
C GLY A 333 26.23 9.20 0.16
N TYR A 334 25.33 8.21 0.16
CA TYR A 334 24.29 7.99 1.16
C TYR A 334 23.33 9.18 1.37
N GLY A 335 23.21 10.03 0.35
CA GLY A 335 22.17 11.06 0.23
C GLY A 335 20.90 10.54 -0.41
N LEU A 336 19.76 11.15 -0.11
CA LEU A 336 18.46 10.86 -0.71
C LEU A 336 18.29 11.67 -2.00
N ARG A 337 18.12 11.01 -3.13
CA ARG A 337 17.91 11.64 -4.44
C ARG A 337 16.51 11.39 -4.94
N VAL A 338 15.81 12.45 -5.29
CA VAL A 338 14.56 12.41 -6.04
C VAL A 338 14.86 12.70 -7.51
N THR A 339 14.33 11.90 -8.42
CA THR A 339 14.39 12.15 -9.85
C THR A 339 13.03 11.95 -10.52
N SER A 340 12.80 12.69 -11.60
CA SER A 340 11.59 12.61 -12.40
C SER A 340 11.92 12.81 -13.89
N SER A 341 11.19 12.11 -14.76
CA SER A 341 11.27 12.31 -16.21
C SER A 341 10.51 13.57 -16.67
N GLY A 342 10.61 13.88 -17.96
CA GLY A 342 9.79 14.91 -18.61
C GLY A 342 9.95 16.30 -18.02
N ASP A 343 8.82 16.93 -17.68
CA ASP A 343 8.76 18.28 -17.11
C ASP A 343 8.97 18.31 -15.59
N GLY A 344 9.09 17.15 -14.95
CA GLY A 344 9.26 17.03 -13.50
C GLY A 344 7.95 16.72 -12.78
N ILE A 345 8.01 16.71 -11.44
CA ILE A 345 6.85 16.54 -10.56
C ILE A 345 6.26 17.92 -10.29
N GLU A 346 4.96 18.12 -10.53
CA GLU A 346 4.34 19.44 -10.32
C GLU A 346 4.42 19.88 -8.86
N ARG A 347 4.01 19.02 -7.93
CA ARG A 347 4.19 19.24 -6.49
C ARG A 347 4.69 17.99 -5.81
N LEU A 348 5.70 18.13 -4.97
CA LEU A 348 6.27 17.07 -4.16
C LEU A 348 6.31 17.53 -2.71
N TYR A 349 5.88 16.69 -1.78
CA TYR A 349 6.10 16.87 -0.36
C TYR A 349 6.60 15.57 0.25
N LEU A 350 7.73 15.63 0.92
CA LEU A 350 8.37 14.53 1.61
C LEU A 350 8.52 14.92 3.07
N ARG A 351 8.19 14.01 3.97
CA ARG A 351 8.49 14.14 5.39
C ARG A 351 9.03 12.83 5.93
N SER A 352 10.05 12.92 6.76
CA SER A 352 10.60 11.80 7.50
C SER A 352 10.78 12.18 8.96
N ASN A 353 10.35 11.31 9.87
CA ASN A 353 10.38 11.57 11.32
C ASN A 353 11.06 10.42 12.07
N ASP A 354 11.51 10.69 13.28
CA ASP A 354 12.01 9.69 14.23
C ASP A 354 13.14 8.80 13.70
N ILE A 355 14.12 9.42 13.03
CA ILE A 355 15.26 8.70 12.43
C ILE A 355 16.49 8.79 13.36
N PRO A 356 17.04 7.65 13.83
CA PRO A 356 18.37 7.63 14.43
C PRO A 356 19.43 7.91 13.36
N ALA A 357 20.06 9.09 13.40
CA ALA A 357 21.06 9.47 12.42
C ALA A 357 22.45 8.87 12.73
N GLN A 358 22.82 8.82 14.02
CA GLN A 358 24.04 8.21 14.56
C GLN A 358 23.92 8.13 16.10
N PRO A 359 24.83 7.48 16.83
CA PRO A 359 24.82 7.53 18.30
C PRO A 359 24.73 8.97 18.83
N GLY A 360 23.80 9.20 19.76
CA GLY A 360 23.56 10.52 20.35
C GLY A 360 22.85 11.53 19.43
N VAL A 361 22.60 11.25 18.14
CA VAL A 361 21.94 12.21 17.23
C VAL A 361 20.66 11.65 16.64
N TRP A 362 19.57 12.39 16.85
CA TRP A 362 18.24 12.04 16.36
C TRP A 362 17.76 13.08 15.35
N LEU A 363 17.40 12.63 14.14
CA LEU A 363 16.63 13.44 13.20
C LEU A 363 15.17 13.33 13.58
N GLU A 364 14.69 14.31 14.35
CA GLU A 364 13.31 14.40 14.80
C GLU A 364 12.36 14.51 13.61
N GLN A 365 12.73 15.37 12.65
CA GLN A 365 11.90 15.68 11.50
C GLN A 365 12.75 16.25 10.36
N MET A 366 12.50 15.78 9.15
CA MET A 366 12.94 16.39 7.90
C MET A 366 11.73 16.57 7.00
N GLU A 367 11.58 17.74 6.41
CA GLU A 367 10.55 18.05 5.42
C GLU A 367 11.19 18.62 4.17
N ALA A 368 10.74 18.17 3.00
CA ALA A 368 11.12 18.71 1.71
C ALA A 368 9.87 18.95 0.86
N ALA A 369 9.67 20.17 0.37
CA ALA A 369 8.59 20.53 -0.53
C ALA A 369 9.17 21.02 -1.86
N GLY A 370 8.77 20.45 -2.99
CA GLY A 370 9.22 20.84 -4.31
C GLY A 370 8.07 21.19 -5.24
N GLU A 371 8.33 22.07 -6.20
CA GLU A 371 7.40 22.37 -7.28
C GLU A 371 8.13 22.32 -8.62
N ASN A 372 7.54 21.71 -9.64
CA ASN A 372 8.12 21.49 -10.98
C ASN A 372 9.54 20.88 -10.94
N LEU A 373 9.74 19.91 -10.03
CA LEU A 373 11.05 19.37 -9.69
C LEU A 373 11.43 18.19 -10.60
N LYS A 374 12.57 18.28 -11.29
CA LYS A 374 13.13 17.17 -12.10
C LYS A 374 14.16 16.36 -11.33
N SER A 375 14.96 17.00 -10.50
CA SER A 375 15.87 16.31 -9.58
C SER A 375 16.21 17.17 -8.38
N ALA A 376 16.46 16.53 -7.24
CA ALA A 376 17.16 17.10 -6.10
C ALA A 376 17.82 16.00 -5.28
N THR A 377 18.98 16.29 -4.71
CA THR A 377 19.70 15.39 -3.81
C THR A 377 19.86 16.06 -2.45
N ILE A 378 19.34 15.44 -1.40
CA ILE A 378 19.54 15.84 0.00
C ILE A 378 20.63 14.94 0.57
N GLN A 379 21.71 15.53 1.06
CA GLN A 379 22.80 14.82 1.72
C GLN A 379 22.93 15.33 3.15
N VAL A 380 23.12 14.41 4.09
CA VAL A 380 23.36 14.74 5.49
C VAL A 380 24.76 14.26 5.84
N THR A 381 25.55 15.12 6.47
CA THR A 381 26.90 14.80 6.90
C THR A 381 27.11 15.33 8.29
N THR A 382 27.58 14.48 9.20
CA THR A 382 28.00 14.92 10.53
C THR A 382 29.51 15.05 10.56
N ILE A 383 30.01 16.13 11.14
CA ILE A 383 31.42 16.35 11.44
C ILE A 383 31.59 16.44 12.97
N GLY A 384 32.78 16.11 13.48
CA GLY A 384 33.02 15.95 14.92
C GLY A 384 33.09 14.47 15.33
N ASP A 385 33.31 14.21 16.61
CA ASP A 385 33.27 12.86 17.18
C ASP A 385 31.89 12.53 17.76
N ASP A 386 31.71 11.32 18.29
CA ASP A 386 30.45 10.86 18.88
C ASP A 386 30.04 11.70 20.11
N GLU A 387 30.98 12.39 20.74
CA GLU A 387 30.75 13.22 21.93
C GLU A 387 30.31 14.64 21.53
N TYR A 388 30.79 15.15 20.40
CA TYR A 388 30.52 16.50 19.89
C TYR A 388 30.11 16.54 18.41
N PRO A 389 28.96 15.95 18.04
CA PRO A 389 28.52 15.87 16.65
C PRO A 389 27.97 17.21 16.14
N TYR A 390 28.29 17.54 14.89
CA TYR A 390 27.77 18.71 14.18
C TYR A 390 27.23 18.31 12.80
N THR A 391 25.90 18.31 12.65
CA THR A 391 25.22 17.82 11.44
C THR A 391 25.00 18.94 10.42
N ILE A 392 25.34 18.69 9.16
CA ILE A 392 25.18 19.59 8.01
C ILE A 392 24.23 18.93 7.02
N PHE A 393 23.19 19.65 6.59
CA PHE A 393 22.37 19.22 5.46
C PHE A 393 22.80 19.99 4.21
N LYS A 394 22.90 19.28 3.09
CA LYS A 394 23.28 19.82 1.80
C LYS A 394 22.20 19.43 0.79
N VAL A 395 21.58 20.41 0.14
CA VAL A 395 20.65 20.18 -0.97
C VAL A 395 21.38 20.55 -2.26
N GLN A 396 21.56 19.60 -3.17
CA GLN A 396 22.33 19.77 -4.39
C GLN A 396 21.63 19.15 -5.59
N ASP A 397 22.16 19.40 -6.80
CA ASP A 397 21.61 18.89 -8.05
C ASP A 397 20.12 19.22 -8.26
N VAL A 398 19.69 20.37 -7.74
CA VAL A 398 18.32 20.86 -7.94
C VAL A 398 18.17 21.26 -9.39
N ARG A 399 17.29 20.58 -10.11
CA ARG A 399 16.95 20.85 -11.52
C ARG A 399 15.45 20.92 -11.68
N GLY A 400 15.00 21.93 -12.42
CA GLY A 400 13.57 22.21 -12.56
C GLY A 400 13.00 22.89 -11.32
N GLY A 401 12.17 23.91 -11.54
CA GLY A 401 11.34 24.52 -10.51
C GLY A 401 12.05 24.95 -9.22
N GLN A 402 11.45 24.61 -8.08
CA GLN A 402 11.94 24.96 -6.75
C GLN A 402 11.88 23.82 -5.74
N ILE A 403 12.73 23.88 -4.71
CA ILE A 403 12.67 22.98 -3.56
C ILE A 403 12.93 23.74 -2.27
N ILE A 404 12.19 23.39 -1.23
CA ILE A 404 12.30 23.87 0.14
C ILE A 404 12.63 22.70 1.03
N VAL A 405 13.61 22.83 1.92
CA VAL A 405 13.98 21.78 2.89
C VAL A 405 14.11 22.37 4.28
N ASN A 406 13.52 21.69 5.25
CA ASN A 406 13.62 22.01 6.68
C ASN A 406 13.97 20.75 7.48
N ALA A 407 14.75 20.88 8.54
CA ALA A 407 15.11 19.77 9.40
C ALA A 407 15.27 20.20 10.85
N ARG A 408 14.90 19.31 11.78
CA ARG A 408 15.09 19.45 13.22
C ARG A 408 15.87 18.25 13.74
N VAL A 409 16.94 18.52 14.46
CA VAL A 409 17.86 17.51 14.97
C VAL A 409 18.03 17.70 16.47
N THR A 410 17.99 16.61 17.22
CA THR A 410 18.35 16.60 18.63
C THR A 410 19.70 15.89 18.78
N ALA A 411 20.60 16.44 19.60
CA ALA A 411 21.89 15.82 19.90
C ALA A 411 22.05 15.67 21.42
N GLU A 412 22.52 14.51 21.86
CA GLU A 412 22.93 14.23 23.23
C GLU A 412 24.44 14.44 23.34
N VAL A 413 24.84 15.40 24.17
CA VAL A 413 26.25 15.76 24.41
C VAL A 413 26.50 15.70 25.90
N ALA A 414 27.43 14.85 26.32
CA ALA A 414 27.79 14.63 27.74
C ALA A 414 26.58 14.37 28.66
N GLY A 415 25.56 13.63 28.19
CA GLY A 415 24.33 13.30 28.93
C GLY A 415 23.32 14.46 29.02
N ILE A 416 23.53 15.54 28.28
CA ILE A 416 22.59 16.67 28.15
C ILE A 416 22.01 16.64 26.73
N THR A 417 20.68 16.66 26.64
CA THR A 417 19.96 16.73 25.35
C THR A 417 19.87 18.18 24.88
N PHE A 418 20.40 18.46 23.70
CA PHE A 418 20.34 19.74 23.01
C PHE A 418 19.34 19.66 21.83
N ASP A 419 18.30 20.50 21.85
CA ASP A 419 17.37 20.68 20.73
C ASP A 419 18.01 21.64 19.71
N GLY A 420 18.60 21.06 18.67
CA GLY A 420 19.14 21.78 17.53
C GLY A 420 18.03 22.15 16.55
N ARG A 421 17.47 23.35 16.70
CA ARG A 421 16.70 23.97 15.61
C ARG A 421 17.70 24.50 14.58
N GLY A 422 17.62 24.05 13.34
CA GLY A 422 18.49 24.54 12.27
C GLY A 422 18.30 26.05 12.06
N VAL A 423 19.37 26.84 12.16
CA VAL A 423 19.37 28.24 11.69
C VAL A 423 20.14 28.32 10.38
N LEU A 424 19.45 28.91 9.41
CA LEU A 424 19.81 28.83 8.00
C LEU A 424 21.03 29.69 7.69
N ILE A 425 22.00 29.09 6.99
CA ILE A 425 22.93 29.83 6.13
C ILE A 425 22.73 29.26 4.73
N ASP A 426 21.74 29.78 4.01
CA ASP A 426 21.54 29.46 2.60
C ASP A 426 22.71 30.08 1.81
N ALA A 427 23.60 29.26 1.26
CA ALA A 427 24.62 29.70 0.33
C ALA A 427 24.34 29.05 -1.04
N GLN A 428 23.73 29.83 -1.93
CA GLN A 428 23.34 29.36 -3.26
C GLN A 428 24.55 29.38 -4.20
N ILE A 429 24.82 28.23 -4.83
CA ILE A 429 25.85 28.10 -5.87
C ILE A 429 25.18 27.61 -7.15
N THR A 430 25.14 28.45 -8.19
CA THR A 430 24.60 28.08 -9.50
C THR A 430 25.75 27.88 -10.49
N GLY A 431 25.92 26.67 -11.03
CA GLY A 431 26.99 26.40 -12.00
C GLY A 431 28.41 26.66 -11.48
N GLY A 432 28.63 26.51 -10.17
CA GLY A 432 29.91 26.76 -9.50
C GLY A 432 30.17 28.22 -9.10
N ILE A 433 29.24 29.13 -9.37
CA ILE A 433 29.34 30.54 -9.01
C ILE A 433 28.44 30.81 -7.79
N PRO A 434 28.95 31.40 -6.69
CA PRO A 434 28.11 31.85 -5.58
C PRO A 434 27.13 32.94 -6.05
N THR A 435 25.83 32.70 -5.95
CA THR A 435 24.78 33.59 -6.49
C THR A 435 23.96 34.28 -5.40
N GLY A 436 24.02 33.82 -4.15
CA GLY A 436 23.36 34.47 -3.02
C GLY A 436 23.73 33.86 -1.68
N THR A 437 23.62 34.65 -0.60
CA THR A 437 23.64 34.13 0.77
C THR A 437 22.46 34.72 1.54
N THR A 438 21.56 33.89 2.06
CA THR A 438 20.45 34.33 2.91
C THR A 438 20.53 33.66 4.27
N ILE A 439 20.23 34.42 5.33
CA ILE A 439 20.14 33.91 6.71
C ILE A 439 18.69 34.03 7.12
N GLY A 440 18.09 32.90 7.47
CA GLY A 440 16.71 32.80 7.92
C GLY A 440 16.58 31.86 9.11
N VAL A 441 15.39 31.80 9.69
CA VAL A 441 15.02 30.77 10.67
C VAL A 441 13.79 30.05 10.09
N ASN A 442 13.85 28.72 9.94
CA ASN A 442 12.83 27.81 9.36
C ASN A 442 12.83 27.61 7.82
N GLY A 443 13.67 26.72 7.29
CA GLY A 443 13.61 26.20 5.90
C GLY A 443 14.34 27.00 4.80
N LEU A 444 14.94 26.29 3.83
CA LEU A 444 15.56 26.83 2.61
C LEU A 444 14.54 26.95 1.49
N ALA A 445 14.67 27.86 0.52
CA ALA A 445 13.91 27.84 -0.73
C ALA A 445 14.84 28.07 -1.92
N SER A 446 14.91 27.13 -2.85
CA SER A 446 15.67 27.25 -4.10
C SER A 446 14.74 27.67 -5.23
N ASP A 447 14.71 28.95 -5.60
CA ASP A 447 13.92 29.41 -6.76
C ASP A 447 14.81 29.62 -8.00
N LEU A 448 14.57 28.84 -9.06
CA LEU A 448 15.23 28.99 -10.36
C LEU A 448 14.46 29.87 -11.36
N SER A 449 13.23 30.32 -11.03
CA SER A 449 12.35 31.05 -11.95
C SER A 449 12.99 32.35 -12.45
N LEU A 450 13.61 33.13 -11.56
CA LEU A 450 14.31 34.38 -11.89
C LEU A 450 15.59 34.16 -12.71
N LEU A 451 16.29 33.04 -12.51
CA LEU A 451 17.53 32.70 -13.22
C LEU A 451 17.26 32.14 -14.63
N ASN A 452 16.20 31.34 -14.78
CA ASN A 452 15.71 30.86 -16.07
C ASN A 452 15.25 32.03 -16.97
N MET A 453 14.63 33.06 -16.39
CA MET A 453 14.29 34.29 -17.11
C MET A 453 15.51 35.05 -17.68
N MET A 454 16.71 34.83 -17.11
CA MET A 454 17.97 35.39 -17.61
C MET A 454 18.74 34.44 -18.53
N GLY A 455 18.15 33.30 -18.93
CA GLY A 455 18.73 32.35 -19.88
C GLY A 455 19.78 31.39 -19.29
N PHE A 456 19.85 31.25 -17.96
CA PHE A 456 20.76 30.32 -17.30
C PHE A 456 20.12 28.94 -17.11
N ASN A 457 20.71 27.91 -17.72
CA ASN A 457 20.43 26.49 -17.41
C ASN A 457 21.55 25.96 -16.50
N GLY A 458 21.29 25.84 -15.19
CA GLY A 458 22.27 25.34 -14.22
C GLY A 458 21.61 24.75 -12.98
N ALA A 459 22.31 23.83 -12.31
CA ALA A 459 21.87 23.28 -11.03
C ALA A 459 22.27 24.21 -9.87
N THR A 460 21.49 24.20 -8.78
CA THR A 460 21.80 24.91 -7.54
C THR A 460 22.23 23.97 -6.41
N THR A 461 22.99 24.52 -5.46
CA THR A 461 23.39 23.85 -4.21
C THR A 461 23.16 24.79 -3.04
N HIS A 462 22.66 24.27 -1.92
CA HIS A 462 22.30 24.95 -0.69
C HIS A 462 22.80 24.19 0.54
N TYR A 463 23.05 24.89 1.65
CA TYR A 463 23.53 24.31 2.91
C TYR A 463 22.60 24.71 4.08
N LEU A 464 22.37 23.81 5.03
CA LEU A 464 21.64 24.05 6.27
C LEU A 464 22.52 23.64 7.45
N LEU A 465 22.63 24.52 8.43
CA LEU A 465 23.49 24.37 9.60
C LEU A 465 22.68 24.48 10.91
N PRO A 466 23.07 23.80 11.99
CA PRO A 466 22.50 23.99 13.32
C PRO A 466 22.77 25.40 13.84
N GLU A 467 21.87 25.94 14.66
CA GLU A 467 21.99 27.32 15.13
C GLU A 467 23.31 27.63 15.87
N PRO A 468 24.00 28.75 15.53
CA PRO A 468 25.26 29.14 16.16
C PRO A 468 25.19 29.39 17.67
N LEU A 469 24.03 29.71 18.25
CA LEU A 469 23.87 29.90 19.70
C LEU A 469 23.79 28.58 20.46
N THR A 470 22.95 27.65 20.04
CA THR A 470 22.89 26.32 20.65
C THR A 470 24.13 25.48 20.36
N SER A 471 24.70 25.57 19.16
CA SER A 471 26.00 24.97 18.86
C SER A 471 27.15 25.69 19.58
N GLY A 472 27.13 27.01 19.72
CA GLY A 472 28.11 27.76 20.52
C GLY A 472 28.03 27.47 22.01
N ILE A 473 26.82 27.23 22.55
CA ILE A 473 26.62 26.76 23.93
C ILE A 473 27.06 25.30 24.06
N ALA A 474 26.73 24.42 23.11
CA ALA A 474 27.17 23.02 23.14
C ALA A 474 28.70 22.92 23.02
N THR A 475 29.33 23.63 22.07
CA THR A 475 30.79 23.77 21.93
C THR A 475 31.41 24.44 23.16
N GLY A 476 30.74 25.42 23.76
CA GLY A 476 31.19 26.06 25.00
C GLY A 476 31.17 25.09 26.18
N VAL A 477 30.07 24.37 26.38
CA VAL A 477 29.89 23.35 27.41
C VAL A 477 30.91 22.21 27.22
N ALA A 478 31.08 21.73 25.99
CA ALA A 478 32.11 20.78 25.58
C ALA A 478 33.52 21.23 26.00
N THR A 479 33.90 22.44 25.58
CA THR A 479 35.23 23.01 25.83
C THR A 479 35.49 23.24 27.32
N PHE A 480 34.44 23.46 28.13
CA PHE A 480 34.58 23.70 29.57
C PHE A 480 34.45 22.45 30.44
N LEU A 481 33.79 21.39 29.96
CA LEU A 481 33.55 20.16 30.72
C LEU A 481 34.44 18.97 30.32
N GLY A 482 35.07 19.00 29.14
CA GLY A 482 36.08 18.02 28.73
C GLY A 482 35.94 17.60 27.28
#